data_AF-A0A7V1D4J7-F1
#
_entry.id   AF-A0A7V1D4J7-F1
#
_cell.length_a   1.000
_cell.length_b   1.000
_cell.length_c   1.000
_cell.angle_alpha   90.00
_cell.angle_beta   90.00
_cell.angle_gamma   90.00
#
_symmetry.space_group_name_H-M   'P 1'
#
loop_
_entity.id
_entity.type
_entity.pdbx_description
1 polymer ?
#
loop_
_entity_poly.entity_id
_entity_poly.type
_entity_poly.pdbx_seq_one_letter_code
_entity_poly.pdbx_strand_id
1 'polypeptide(L)'
;MSGRIPQSFIDDLINRSDIVEVIDTRVPLKKAGREYHACCPFHNEKTPSFTVSPTKQFYHCFGCGAHGTVISFLMEYENLDFIEALKELSSSVGMELPQSEGFNPSAPRVDKSVTQSLYDVMARADQFFQQQLRQHPQAPQAVEYLKQRGLSGEIARDYGIGFSPPGWDNLIKALAPTPPKQLLDAGLVIEKEDKGSFYDRFRERIMFPIRDQRGRVIAFGGRILGDGKPKYLNSPETDLFHKGKELYGLFEARQTLKQIEQIIVVEGYMDVVALAQFGVRNVVATLGTAVTEDHLNQLFRTCSEVIFCFDG
;
A
#
# COMPACT_ATOMS: atom_id res chain seq x y z
N MET A 1 -7.88 -24.94 -3.17
CA MET A 1 -6.72 -24.25 -3.79
C MET A 1 -7.24 -23.62 -5.06
N SER A 2 -7.61 -22.35 -4.98
CA SER A 2 -8.25 -21.62 -6.09
C SER A 2 -7.15 -21.09 -7.02
N GLY A 3 -7.26 -21.38 -8.31
CA GLY A 3 -6.32 -20.91 -9.32
C GLY A 3 -6.22 -19.38 -9.31
N ARG A 4 -5.10 -18.86 -8.81
CA ARG A 4 -4.83 -17.42 -8.76
C ARG A 4 -4.12 -17.03 -10.05
N ILE A 5 -4.62 -15.99 -10.73
CA ILE A 5 -3.90 -15.42 -11.87
C ILE A 5 -2.57 -14.85 -11.35
N PRO A 6 -1.42 -15.19 -11.97
CA PRO A 6 -0.13 -14.70 -11.53
C PRO A 6 -0.08 -13.17 -11.49
N GLN A 7 0.46 -12.60 -10.42
CA GLN A 7 0.60 -11.14 -10.29
C GLN A 7 1.44 -10.55 -11.43
N SER A 8 2.45 -11.28 -11.89
CA SER A 8 3.27 -10.91 -13.05
C SER A 8 2.45 -10.72 -14.33
N PHE A 9 1.43 -11.57 -14.56
CA PHE A 9 0.54 -11.41 -15.71
C PHE A 9 -0.30 -10.13 -15.60
N ILE A 10 -0.80 -9.83 -14.40
CA ILE A 10 -1.59 -8.61 -14.15
C ILE A 10 -0.73 -7.37 -14.40
N ASP A 11 0.51 -7.38 -13.90
CA ASP A 11 1.44 -6.26 -14.06
C ASP A 11 1.83 -6.07 -15.53
N ASP A 12 2.14 -7.15 -16.25
CA ASP A 12 2.42 -7.10 -17.69
C ASP A 12 1.23 -6.60 -18.50
N LEU A 13 0.02 -7.02 -18.14
CA LEU A 13 -1.20 -6.59 -18.80
C LEU A 13 -1.45 -5.09 -18.63
N ILE A 14 -1.26 -4.57 -17.41
CA ILE A 14 -1.35 -3.12 -17.16
C ILE A 14 -0.29 -2.37 -17.96
N ASN A 15 0.96 -2.85 -17.98
CA ASN A 15 2.06 -2.17 -18.67
C ASN A 15 1.90 -2.14 -20.21
N ARG A 16 1.21 -3.12 -20.79
CA ARG A 16 0.92 -3.17 -22.22
C ARG A 16 -0.34 -2.42 -22.63
N SER A 17 -1.15 -2.00 -21.65
CA SER A 17 -2.37 -1.26 -21.90
C SER A 17 -2.09 0.24 -21.87
N ASP A 18 -2.77 1.01 -22.71
CA ASP A 18 -2.80 2.47 -22.58
C ASP A 18 -4.05 2.89 -21.80
N ILE A 19 -3.87 3.26 -20.52
CA ILE A 19 -4.97 3.75 -19.69
C ILE A 19 -5.71 4.95 -20.30
N VAL A 20 -5.02 5.81 -21.06
CA VAL A 20 -5.66 6.97 -21.69
C VAL A 20 -6.61 6.51 -22.77
N GLU A 21 -6.18 5.59 -23.64
CA GLU A 21 -7.01 5.05 -24.73
C GLU A 21 -8.25 4.32 -24.18
N VAL A 22 -8.06 3.47 -23.16
CA VAL A 22 -9.15 2.70 -22.56
C VAL A 22 -10.19 3.60 -21.90
N ILE A 23 -9.75 4.65 -21.21
CA ILE A 23 -10.64 5.60 -20.54
C ILE A 23 -11.28 6.57 -21.54
N ASP A 24 -10.53 7.12 -22.50
CA ASP A 24 -11.02 8.13 -23.44
C ASP A 24 -12.17 7.61 -24.32
N THR A 25 -12.17 6.30 -24.59
CA THR A 25 -13.26 5.60 -25.28
C THR A 25 -14.60 5.68 -24.53
N ARG A 26 -14.58 5.89 -23.21
CA ARG A 26 -15.75 5.87 -22.32
C ARG A 26 -16.05 7.22 -21.70
N VAL A 27 -15.00 7.94 -21.32
CA VAL A 27 -15.05 9.25 -20.66
C VAL A 27 -14.17 10.19 -21.47
N PRO A 28 -14.74 11.14 -22.23
CA PRO A 28 -13.97 12.03 -23.09
C PRO A 28 -12.93 12.83 -22.29
N LEU A 29 -11.66 12.54 -22.53
CA LEU A 29 -10.53 13.14 -21.85
C LEU A 29 -10.04 14.38 -22.61
N LYS A 30 -9.70 15.44 -21.86
CA LYS A 30 -9.03 16.63 -22.38
C LYS A 30 -7.60 16.67 -21.91
N LYS A 31 -6.65 16.79 -22.83
CA LYS A 31 -5.24 16.92 -22.50
C LYS A 31 -4.97 18.26 -21.79
N ALA A 32 -4.32 18.21 -20.63
CA ALA A 32 -3.87 19.38 -19.89
C ALA A 32 -2.44 19.16 -19.39
N GLY A 33 -1.48 19.68 -20.17
CA GLY A 33 -0.06 19.45 -19.92
C GLY A 33 0.33 18.00 -20.22
N ARG A 34 0.87 17.30 -19.20
CA ARG A 34 1.29 15.89 -19.29
C ARG A 34 0.17 14.90 -18.92
N GLU A 35 -0.88 15.40 -18.30
CA GLU A 35 -1.99 14.59 -17.80
C GLU A 35 -3.25 14.85 -18.63
N TYR A 36 -4.27 14.02 -18.45
CA TYR A 36 -5.56 14.10 -19.10
C TYR A 36 -6.66 14.33 -18.05
N HIS A 37 -7.67 15.14 -18.36
CA HIS A 37 -8.68 15.53 -17.40
C HIS A 37 -10.10 15.34 -17.94
N ALA A 38 -11.03 14.99 -17.06
CA ALA A 38 -12.46 14.93 -17.34
C ALA A 38 -13.30 15.20 -16.07
N CYS A 39 -14.61 15.32 -16.23
CA CYS A 39 -15.51 15.15 -15.11
C CYS A 39 -15.49 13.68 -14.69
N CYS A 40 -15.44 13.43 -13.39
CA CYS A 40 -15.37 12.11 -12.81
C CYS A 40 -16.62 11.29 -13.16
N PRO A 41 -16.47 10.06 -13.65
CA PRO A 41 -17.62 9.19 -13.91
C PRO A 41 -18.21 8.58 -12.63
N PHE A 42 -17.49 8.64 -11.51
CA PHE A 42 -17.84 7.97 -10.26
C PHE A 42 -18.61 8.86 -9.27
N HIS A 43 -18.75 10.15 -9.57
CA HIS A 43 -19.59 11.06 -8.79
C HIS A 43 -20.06 12.23 -9.67
N ASN A 44 -21.11 12.92 -9.24
CA ASN A 44 -21.70 13.99 -10.04
C ASN A 44 -21.01 15.33 -9.78
N GLU A 45 -20.37 15.91 -10.79
CA GLU A 45 -19.68 17.20 -10.71
C GLU A 45 -19.84 18.03 -11.99
N LYS A 46 -19.58 19.35 -11.89
CA LYS A 46 -19.60 20.29 -13.04
C LYS A 46 -18.21 20.73 -13.48
N THR A 47 -17.21 20.61 -12.62
CA THR A 47 -15.83 21.01 -12.87
C THR A 47 -14.96 19.76 -12.93
N PRO A 48 -14.11 19.59 -13.96
CA PRO A 48 -13.25 18.41 -14.07
C PRO A 48 -12.34 18.21 -12.86
N SER A 49 -12.51 17.09 -12.13
CA SER A 49 -11.58 16.67 -11.07
C SER A 49 -10.92 15.32 -11.32
N PHE A 50 -11.32 14.62 -12.38
CA PHE A 50 -10.77 13.32 -12.77
C PHE A 50 -9.52 13.52 -13.61
N THR A 51 -8.39 13.00 -13.15
CA THR A 51 -7.08 13.12 -13.79
C THR A 51 -6.55 11.73 -14.16
N VAL A 52 -6.09 11.55 -15.39
CA VAL A 52 -5.50 10.31 -15.90
C VAL A 52 -4.05 10.57 -16.29
N SER A 53 -3.14 9.72 -15.81
CA SER A 53 -1.72 9.83 -16.09
C SER A 53 -1.22 8.78 -17.06
N PRO A 54 -0.85 9.14 -18.30
CA PRO A 54 -0.28 8.19 -19.25
C PRO A 54 1.07 7.65 -18.79
N THR A 55 1.91 8.50 -18.17
CA THR A 55 3.23 8.08 -17.69
C THR A 55 3.13 7.16 -16.47
N LYS A 56 2.18 7.42 -15.56
CA LYS A 56 2.06 6.67 -14.30
C LYS A 56 1.04 5.52 -14.37
N GLN A 57 0.30 5.39 -15.48
CA GLN A 57 -0.71 4.35 -15.73
C GLN A 57 -1.78 4.23 -14.62
N PHE A 58 -2.26 5.37 -14.10
CA PHE A 58 -3.36 5.41 -13.13
C PHE A 58 -4.28 6.62 -13.35
N TYR A 59 -5.50 6.55 -12.80
CA TYR A 59 -6.40 7.68 -12.65
C TYR A 59 -6.58 8.08 -11.18
N HIS A 60 -6.88 9.35 -10.94
CA HIS A 60 -7.25 9.87 -9.63
C HIS A 60 -8.27 11.00 -9.78
N CYS A 61 -9.32 10.95 -8.98
CA CYS A 61 -10.31 12.00 -8.85
C CYS A 61 -10.06 12.83 -7.60
N PHE A 62 -9.76 14.12 -7.77
CA PHE A 62 -9.55 15.04 -6.64
C PHE A 62 -10.85 15.45 -5.92
N GLY A 63 -12.02 15.18 -6.49
CA GLY A 63 -13.32 15.45 -5.88
C GLY A 63 -13.77 14.36 -4.90
N CYS A 64 -13.82 13.10 -5.36
CA CYS A 64 -14.32 11.97 -4.57
C CYS A 64 -13.25 11.00 -4.05
N GLY A 65 -11.99 11.15 -4.47
CA GLY A 65 -10.88 10.26 -4.08
C GLY A 65 -10.83 8.92 -4.83
N ALA A 66 -11.72 8.69 -5.80
CA ALA A 66 -11.66 7.52 -6.66
C ALA A 66 -10.30 7.46 -7.37
N HIS A 67 -9.64 6.31 -7.30
CA HIS A 67 -8.30 6.15 -7.84
C HIS A 67 -8.07 4.69 -8.23
N GLY A 68 -7.27 4.45 -9.26
CA GLY A 68 -7.06 3.08 -9.72
C GLY A 68 -6.26 2.96 -10.99
N THR A 69 -6.08 1.71 -11.41
CA THR A 69 -5.47 1.36 -12.71
C THR A 69 -6.55 1.23 -13.79
N VAL A 70 -6.14 0.96 -15.02
CA VAL A 70 -7.05 0.61 -16.11
C VAL A 70 -8.00 -0.55 -15.76
N ILE A 71 -7.53 -1.55 -14.98
CA ILE A 71 -8.37 -2.67 -14.52
C ILE A 71 -9.39 -2.18 -13.49
N SER A 72 -8.96 -1.39 -12.52
CA SER A 72 -9.85 -0.80 -11.51
C SER A 72 -10.94 0.04 -12.16
N PHE A 73 -10.57 0.83 -13.17
CA PHE A 73 -11.51 1.63 -13.95
C PHE A 73 -12.55 0.76 -14.63
N LEU A 74 -12.14 -0.29 -15.34
CA LEU A 74 -13.09 -1.20 -16.02
C LEU A 74 -14.03 -1.88 -15.01
N MET A 75 -13.50 -2.32 -13.87
CA MET A 75 -14.31 -2.92 -12.81
C MET A 75 -15.35 -1.94 -12.25
N GLU A 76 -14.96 -0.70 -11.96
CA GLU A 76 -15.85 0.29 -11.36
C GLU A 76 -16.81 0.92 -12.37
N TYR A 77 -16.34 1.23 -13.57
CA TYR A 77 -17.09 1.95 -14.60
C TYR A 77 -18.05 1.02 -15.36
N GLU A 78 -17.62 -0.21 -15.66
CA GLU A 78 -18.44 -1.19 -16.39
C GLU A 78 -19.07 -2.24 -15.48
N ASN A 79 -18.83 -2.14 -14.15
CA ASN A 79 -19.33 -3.09 -13.17
C ASN A 79 -18.90 -4.54 -13.48
N LEU A 80 -17.68 -4.70 -13.99
CA LEU A 80 -17.09 -5.98 -14.35
C LEU A 80 -16.45 -6.65 -13.14
N ASP A 81 -16.58 -7.98 -13.09
CA ASP A 81 -15.77 -8.76 -12.17
C ASP A 81 -14.30 -8.75 -12.61
N PHE A 82 -13.39 -8.98 -11.65
CA PHE A 82 -11.94 -8.95 -11.90
C PHE A 82 -11.51 -9.80 -13.12
N ILE A 83 -12.07 -10.99 -13.29
CA ILE A 83 -11.76 -11.87 -14.43
C ILE A 83 -12.31 -11.32 -15.74
N GLU A 84 -13.47 -10.66 -15.71
CA GLU A 84 -14.08 -10.05 -16.90
C GLU A 84 -13.26 -8.84 -17.34
N ALA A 85 -12.86 -7.98 -16.40
CA ALA A 85 -11.97 -6.85 -16.66
C ALA A 85 -10.61 -7.31 -17.21
N LEU A 86 -10.04 -8.40 -16.67
CA LEU A 86 -8.82 -8.99 -17.23
C LEU A 86 -9.03 -9.58 -18.63
N LYS A 87 -10.17 -10.24 -18.89
CA LYS A 87 -10.50 -10.81 -20.21
C LYS A 87 -10.59 -9.72 -21.26
N GLU A 88 -11.33 -8.67 -20.96
CA GLU A 88 -11.51 -7.56 -21.87
C GLU A 88 -10.19 -6.87 -22.18
N LEU A 89 -9.43 -6.52 -21.14
CA LEU A 89 -8.15 -5.84 -21.30
C LEU A 89 -7.11 -6.74 -22.01
N SER A 90 -7.08 -8.04 -21.70
CA SER A 90 -6.20 -8.99 -22.39
C SER A 90 -6.54 -9.12 -23.87
N SER A 91 -7.84 -9.07 -24.21
CA SER A 91 -8.30 -9.12 -25.59
C SER A 91 -7.91 -7.85 -26.37
N SER A 92 -7.94 -6.67 -25.73
CA SER A 92 -7.57 -5.42 -26.39
C SER A 92 -6.07 -5.32 -26.72
N VAL A 93 -5.21 -5.96 -25.91
CA VAL A 93 -3.75 -5.99 -26.14
C VAL A 93 -3.22 -7.30 -26.73
N GLY A 94 -4.09 -8.23 -27.10
CA GLY A 94 -3.73 -9.51 -27.71
C GLY A 94 -2.96 -10.47 -26.78
N MET A 95 -3.21 -10.42 -25.47
CA MET A 95 -2.65 -11.35 -24.49
C MET A 95 -3.66 -12.46 -24.15
N GLU A 96 -3.20 -13.70 -24.06
CA GLU A 96 -4.03 -14.80 -23.57
C GLU A 96 -4.01 -14.87 -22.04
N LEU A 97 -5.18 -15.04 -21.45
CA LEU A 97 -5.30 -15.27 -20.02
C LEU A 97 -4.75 -16.64 -19.63
N PRO A 98 -3.92 -16.73 -18.57
CA PRO A 98 -3.41 -18.02 -18.10
C PRO A 98 -4.56 -18.95 -17.71
N GLN A 99 -4.63 -20.11 -18.35
CA GLN A 99 -5.55 -21.17 -17.95
C GLN A 99 -5.03 -21.78 -16.65
N SER A 100 -5.67 -21.48 -15.52
CA SER A 100 -5.39 -22.21 -14.28
C SER A 100 -6.22 -23.50 -14.26
N GLU A 101 -5.54 -24.64 -14.23
CA GLU A 101 -6.19 -25.94 -14.00
C GLU A 101 -6.93 -25.88 -12.65
N GLY A 102 -8.26 -26.03 -12.69
CA GLY A 102 -9.12 -26.03 -11.49
C GLY A 102 -10.32 -25.09 -11.51
N PHE A 103 -10.60 -24.38 -12.61
CA PHE A 103 -11.84 -23.61 -12.74
C PHE A 103 -13.04 -24.53 -12.96
N ASN A 104 -13.78 -24.82 -11.89
CA ASN A 104 -15.09 -25.49 -11.99
C ASN A 104 -16.19 -24.39 -11.92
N PRO A 105 -16.96 -24.12 -12.99
CA PRO A 105 -17.98 -23.06 -13.04
C PRO A 105 -19.16 -23.27 -12.07
N SER A 106 -19.17 -24.40 -11.36
CA SER A 106 -20.29 -24.88 -10.54
C SER A 106 -20.00 -24.88 -9.03
N ALA A 107 -18.92 -24.24 -8.56
CA ALA A 107 -18.74 -24.03 -7.12
C ALA A 107 -19.80 -23.05 -6.59
N PRO A 108 -20.39 -23.28 -5.40
CA PRO A 108 -21.41 -22.40 -4.85
C PRO A 108 -20.90 -20.97 -4.79
N ARG A 109 -21.65 -20.05 -5.42
CA ARG A 109 -21.42 -18.61 -5.34
C ARG A 109 -21.43 -18.21 -3.86
N VAL A 110 -20.25 -17.94 -3.31
CA VAL A 110 -20.15 -17.30 -2.00
C VAL A 110 -20.72 -15.90 -2.19
N ASP A 111 -21.74 -15.58 -1.38
CA ASP A 111 -22.48 -14.34 -1.41
C ASP A 111 -21.56 -13.11 -1.51
N LYS A 112 -21.73 -12.29 -2.56
CA LYS A 112 -21.01 -11.03 -2.80
C LYS A 112 -21.52 -9.91 -1.89
N SER A 113 -21.72 -10.17 -0.59
CA SER A 113 -21.89 -9.10 0.40
C SER A 113 -20.51 -8.57 0.80
N VAL A 114 -19.98 -7.66 -0.01
CA VAL A 114 -18.84 -6.77 0.30
C VAL A 114 -17.62 -7.48 0.92
N THR A 115 -16.98 -8.40 0.19
CA THR A 115 -15.58 -8.72 0.49
C THR A 115 -14.73 -7.51 0.10
N GLN A 116 -14.35 -6.70 1.09
CA GLN A 116 -13.42 -5.57 0.90
C GLN A 116 -12.10 -6.07 0.31
N SER A 117 -11.35 -5.26 -0.44
CA SER A 117 -10.01 -5.69 -0.86
C SER A 117 -9.06 -5.68 0.35
N LEU A 118 -7.97 -6.47 0.31
CA LEU A 118 -6.95 -6.39 1.37
C LEU A 118 -6.31 -5.00 1.44
N TYR A 119 -6.21 -4.29 0.32
CA TYR A 119 -5.73 -2.90 0.29
C TYR A 119 -6.65 -1.95 1.05
N ASP A 120 -7.98 -2.11 0.94
CA ASP A 120 -8.94 -1.29 1.70
C ASP A 120 -8.81 -1.52 3.20
N VAL A 121 -8.61 -2.78 3.61
CA VAL A 121 -8.36 -3.15 5.00
C VAL A 121 -7.08 -2.50 5.51
N MET A 122 -6.00 -2.54 4.73
CA MET A 122 -4.73 -1.91 5.09
C MET A 122 -4.85 -0.38 5.19
N ALA A 123 -5.57 0.26 4.27
CA ALA A 123 -5.82 1.70 4.29
C ALA A 123 -6.63 2.12 5.54
N ARG A 124 -7.67 1.36 5.90
CA ARG A 124 -8.45 1.59 7.13
C ARG A 124 -7.61 1.38 8.39
N ALA A 125 -6.73 0.37 8.39
CA ALA A 125 -5.80 0.15 9.50
C ALA A 125 -4.80 1.31 9.65
N ASP A 126 -4.25 1.81 8.54
CA ASP A 126 -3.35 2.97 8.55
C ASP A 126 -4.04 4.22 9.11
N GLN A 127 -5.24 4.52 8.61
CA GLN A 127 -6.07 5.61 9.12
C GLN A 127 -6.35 5.47 10.61
N PHE A 128 -6.68 4.25 11.07
CA PHE A 128 -6.90 3.98 12.48
C PHE A 128 -5.66 4.30 13.32
N PHE A 129 -4.48 3.78 12.95
CA PHE A 129 -3.26 4.03 13.74
C PHE A 129 -2.86 5.51 13.75
N GLN A 130 -3.01 6.22 12.63
CA GLN A 130 -2.78 7.66 12.60
C GLN A 130 -3.78 8.43 13.48
N GLN A 131 -5.04 8.01 13.52
CA GLN A 131 -6.05 8.59 14.42
C GLN A 131 -5.70 8.34 15.89
N GLN A 132 -5.24 7.13 16.24
CA GLN A 132 -4.81 6.80 17.60
C GLN A 132 -3.65 7.68 18.06
N LEU A 133 -2.69 8.00 17.18
CA LEU A 133 -1.57 8.91 17.52
C LEU A 133 -2.03 10.36 17.78
N ARG A 134 -3.21 10.74 17.28
CA ARG A 134 -3.78 12.09 17.45
C ARG A 134 -4.75 12.19 18.62
N GLN A 135 -5.51 11.13 18.88
CA GLN A 135 -6.73 11.21 19.71
C GLN A 135 -6.73 10.28 20.93
N HIS A 136 -5.93 9.21 20.94
CA HIS A 136 -5.98 8.26 22.05
C HIS A 136 -5.53 8.93 23.37
N PRO A 137 -6.13 8.60 24.53
CA PRO A 137 -5.70 9.17 25.82
C PRO A 137 -4.21 8.99 26.15
N GLN A 138 -3.59 7.92 25.62
CA GLN A 138 -2.14 7.65 25.77
C GLN A 138 -1.28 8.17 24.60
N ALA A 139 -1.88 8.84 23.60
CA ALA A 139 -1.14 9.46 22.51
C ALA A 139 -0.02 10.41 22.96
N PRO A 140 -0.15 11.20 24.06
CA PRO A 140 0.93 12.06 24.53
C PRO A 140 2.24 11.31 24.79
N GLN A 141 2.19 10.07 25.29
CA GLN A 141 3.38 9.25 25.52
C GLN A 141 4.05 8.84 24.20
N ALA A 142 3.26 8.46 23.20
CA ALA A 142 3.76 8.11 21.87
C ALA A 142 4.39 9.32 21.15
N VAL A 143 3.73 10.49 21.25
CA VAL A 143 4.23 11.76 20.69
C VAL A 143 5.51 12.20 21.38
N GLU A 144 5.58 12.11 22.71
CA GLU A 144 6.79 12.45 23.46
C GLU A 144 7.96 11.54 23.10
N TYR A 145 7.73 10.24 22.94
CA TYR A 145 8.74 9.32 22.44
C TYR A 145 9.28 9.73 21.06
N LEU A 146 8.39 10.11 20.12
CA LEU A 146 8.80 10.56 18.78
C LEU A 146 9.62 11.86 18.86
N LYS A 147 9.23 12.81 19.72
CA LYS A 147 9.98 14.06 19.95
C LYS A 147 11.36 13.81 20.54
N GLN A 148 11.48 12.91 21.50
CA GLN A 148 12.78 12.50 22.06
C GLN A 148 13.68 11.82 21.02
N ARG A 149 13.09 11.23 19.98
CA ARG A 149 13.79 10.71 18.80
C ARG A 149 14.09 11.79 17.74
N GLY A 150 13.77 13.05 18.02
CA GLY A 150 14.00 14.18 17.12
C GLY A 150 12.97 14.33 16.02
N LEU A 151 11.89 13.54 16.02
CA LEU A 151 10.91 13.53 14.94
C LEU A 151 9.83 14.60 15.13
N SER A 152 9.64 15.41 14.10
CA SER A 152 8.60 16.43 14.02
C SER A 152 7.25 15.83 13.63
N GLY A 153 6.18 16.58 13.91
CA GLY A 153 4.84 16.23 13.43
C GLY A 153 4.71 16.25 11.90
N GLU A 154 5.56 17.01 11.21
CA GLU A 154 5.61 17.05 9.74
C GLU A 154 6.16 15.73 9.18
N ILE A 155 7.29 15.24 9.72
CA ILE A 155 7.84 13.94 9.33
C ILE A 155 6.87 12.81 9.71
N ALA A 156 6.27 12.87 10.89
CA ALA A 156 5.25 11.90 11.27
C ALA A 156 4.06 11.86 10.29
N ARG A 157 3.61 13.03 9.82
CA ARG A 157 2.55 13.13 8.81
C ARG A 157 3.00 12.59 7.44
N ASP A 158 4.16 13.02 6.95
CA ASP A 158 4.65 12.68 5.60
C ASP A 158 4.83 11.16 5.45
N TYR A 159 5.32 10.49 6.49
CA TYR A 159 5.53 9.04 6.55
C TYR A 159 4.33 8.25 7.10
N GLY A 160 3.20 8.90 7.40
CA GLY A 160 2.00 8.24 7.92
C GLY A 160 2.19 7.55 9.28
N ILE A 161 3.09 8.05 10.13
CA ILE A 161 3.37 7.44 11.43
C ILE A 161 2.09 7.42 12.28
N GLY A 162 1.82 6.26 12.88
CA GLY A 162 0.67 6.03 13.74
C GLY A 162 1.04 5.45 15.11
N PHE A 163 0.03 5.08 15.88
CA PHE A 163 0.16 4.49 17.21
C PHE A 163 -0.80 3.30 17.35
N SER A 164 -0.29 2.14 17.78
CA SER A 164 -1.14 1.05 18.26
C SER A 164 -1.23 1.11 19.78
N PRO A 165 -2.41 1.42 20.36
CA PRO A 165 -2.59 1.49 21.81
C PRO A 165 -2.51 0.12 22.49
N PRO A 166 -2.33 0.07 23.82
CA PRO A 166 -2.46 -1.17 24.59
C PRO A 166 -3.88 -1.73 24.48
N GLY A 167 -3.97 -3.05 24.48
CA GLY A 167 -5.21 -3.80 24.29
C GLY A 167 -5.04 -4.91 23.28
N TRP A 168 -5.95 -5.89 23.30
CA TRP A 168 -5.83 -7.10 22.50
C TRP A 168 -6.70 -7.11 21.25
N ASP A 169 -7.64 -6.19 21.11
CA ASP A 169 -8.67 -6.22 20.06
C ASP A 169 -9.13 -4.82 19.62
N ASN A 170 -8.29 -3.81 19.81
CA ASN A 170 -8.60 -2.42 19.46
C ASN A 170 -8.83 -2.25 17.94
N LEU A 171 -7.91 -2.78 17.14
CA LEU A 171 -7.99 -2.74 15.68
C LEU A 171 -9.13 -3.63 15.17
N ILE A 172 -9.28 -4.84 15.72
CA ILE A 172 -10.39 -5.75 15.38
C ILE A 172 -11.74 -5.04 15.56
N LYS A 173 -11.95 -4.37 16.71
CA LYS A 173 -13.17 -3.61 16.98
C LYS A 173 -13.33 -2.41 16.04
N ALA A 174 -12.27 -1.67 15.78
CA ALA A 174 -12.31 -0.49 14.92
C ALA A 174 -12.59 -0.82 13.46
N LEU A 175 -12.16 -1.99 12.99
CA LEU A 175 -12.34 -2.41 11.60
C LEU A 175 -13.61 -3.24 11.38
N ALA A 176 -14.44 -3.50 12.40
CA ALA A 176 -15.73 -4.13 12.21
C ALA A 176 -16.57 -3.39 11.12
N PRO A 177 -17.31 -4.11 10.25
CA PRO A 177 -17.58 -5.55 10.24
C PRO A 177 -16.57 -6.41 9.45
N THR A 178 -15.33 -5.95 9.24
CA THR A 178 -14.32 -6.73 8.49
C THR A 178 -14.13 -8.13 9.09
N PRO A 179 -14.21 -9.21 8.29
CA PRO A 179 -14.02 -10.56 8.79
C PRO A 179 -12.62 -10.76 9.42
N PRO A 180 -12.50 -11.42 10.59
CA PRO A 180 -11.20 -11.65 11.23
C PRO A 180 -10.19 -12.39 10.35
N LYS A 181 -10.65 -13.31 9.49
CA LYS A 181 -9.81 -13.99 8.51
C LYS A 181 -9.14 -13.01 7.54
N GLN A 182 -9.85 -11.98 7.11
CA GLN A 182 -9.30 -10.97 6.22
C GLN A 182 -8.25 -10.10 6.92
N LEU A 183 -8.43 -9.82 8.22
CA LEU A 183 -7.42 -9.16 9.04
C LEU A 183 -6.18 -10.06 9.23
N LEU A 184 -6.38 -11.38 9.32
CA LEU A 184 -5.30 -12.37 9.41
C LEU A 184 -4.50 -12.41 8.11
N ASP A 185 -5.18 -12.49 6.97
CA ASP A 185 -4.58 -12.50 5.63
C ASP A 185 -3.80 -11.19 5.35
N ALA A 186 -4.24 -10.06 5.93
CA ALA A 186 -3.53 -8.78 5.90
C ALA A 186 -2.35 -8.70 6.90
N GLY A 187 -2.14 -9.71 7.75
CA GLY A 187 -1.09 -9.73 8.76
C GLY A 187 -1.32 -8.78 9.94
N LEU A 188 -2.56 -8.33 10.16
CA LEU A 188 -2.94 -7.36 11.20
C LEU A 188 -3.30 -8.01 12.54
N VAL A 189 -3.70 -9.27 12.52
CA VAL A 189 -4.05 -10.05 13.72
C VAL A 189 -3.28 -11.37 13.78
N ILE A 190 -3.32 -12.02 14.93
CA ILE A 190 -2.81 -13.37 15.15
C ILE A 190 -3.99 -14.23 15.63
N GLU A 191 -4.11 -15.43 15.08
CA GLU A 191 -5.05 -16.44 15.56
C GLU A 191 -4.47 -17.16 16.79
N LYS A 192 -5.27 -17.34 17.84
CA LYS A 192 -4.89 -18.14 19.02
C LYS A 192 -4.88 -19.63 18.68
N GLU A 193 -4.22 -20.42 19.53
CA GLU A 193 -4.19 -21.89 19.41
C GLU A 193 -5.59 -22.51 19.43
N ASP A 194 -6.50 -21.93 20.22
CA ASP A 194 -7.93 -22.20 20.16
C ASP A 194 -8.53 -21.55 18.90
N LYS A 195 -8.60 -22.34 17.82
CA LYS A 195 -9.10 -21.95 16.49
C LYS A 195 -10.35 -21.06 16.57
N GLY A 196 -10.27 -19.89 15.95
CA GLY A 196 -11.39 -18.93 15.87
C GLY A 196 -11.32 -17.72 16.81
N SER A 197 -10.36 -17.64 17.73
CA SER A 197 -10.09 -16.41 18.50
C SER A 197 -8.90 -15.64 17.92
N PHE A 198 -9.04 -14.33 17.75
CA PHE A 198 -8.02 -13.46 17.16
C PHE A 198 -7.63 -12.34 18.12
N TYR A 199 -6.39 -11.85 18.00
CA TYR A 199 -5.95 -10.65 18.70
C TYR A 199 -5.04 -9.79 17.81
N ASP A 200 -5.04 -8.49 18.07
CA ASP A 200 -4.24 -7.50 17.34
C ASP A 200 -2.76 -7.87 17.37
N ARG A 201 -2.11 -7.93 16.20
CA ARG A 201 -0.67 -8.24 16.11
C ARG A 201 0.19 -7.17 16.79
N PHE A 202 -0.12 -5.91 16.52
CA PHE A 202 0.63 -4.76 16.99
C PHE A 202 -0.05 -4.15 18.21
N ARG A 203 0.69 -4.00 19.30
CA ARG A 203 0.20 -3.44 20.56
C ARG A 203 1.32 -2.62 21.20
N GLU A 204 0.97 -1.47 21.76
CA GLU A 204 1.89 -0.55 22.44
C GLU A 204 3.08 -0.15 21.56
N ARG A 205 2.80 0.21 20.30
CA ARG A 205 3.83 0.45 19.28
C ARG A 205 3.61 1.74 18.53
N ILE A 206 4.70 2.44 18.23
CA ILE A 206 4.73 3.40 17.12
C ILE A 206 4.66 2.59 15.82
N MET A 207 3.74 2.97 14.95
CA MET A 207 3.44 2.27 13.71
C MET A 207 4.03 3.03 12.52
N PHE A 208 4.72 2.29 11.66
CA PHE A 208 5.36 2.79 10.44
C PHE A 208 4.72 2.06 9.25
N PRO A 209 3.82 2.69 8.49
CA PRO A 209 3.22 2.06 7.33
C PRO A 209 4.29 1.83 6.25
N ILE A 210 4.30 0.63 5.69
CA ILE A 210 5.16 0.27 4.55
C ILE A 210 4.31 0.42 3.30
N ARG A 211 4.77 1.24 2.36
CA ARG A 211 4.06 1.56 1.13
C ARG A 211 4.71 0.91 -0.08
N ASP A 212 3.87 0.44 -0.99
CA ASP A 212 4.33 -0.01 -2.30
C ASP A 212 4.72 1.17 -3.20
N GLN A 213 5.13 0.87 -4.43
CA GLN A 213 5.52 1.89 -5.41
C GLN A 213 4.40 2.87 -5.79
N ARG A 214 3.13 2.49 -5.56
CA ARG A 214 1.94 3.31 -5.82
C ARG A 214 1.50 4.11 -4.59
N GLY A 215 2.17 3.95 -3.44
CA GLY A 215 1.84 4.62 -2.19
C GLY A 215 0.78 3.90 -1.35
N ARG A 216 0.35 2.71 -1.75
CA ARG A 216 -0.64 1.92 -1.01
C ARG A 216 0.04 1.26 0.17
N VAL A 217 -0.59 1.29 1.35
CA VAL A 217 -0.08 0.60 2.53
C VAL A 217 -0.25 -0.90 2.36
N ILE A 218 0.85 -1.64 2.45
CA ILE A 218 0.90 -3.09 2.23
C ILE A 218 1.39 -3.87 3.45
N ALA A 219 2.05 -3.19 4.40
CA ALA A 219 2.47 -3.76 5.67
C ALA A 219 2.71 -2.67 6.72
N PHE A 220 3.04 -3.09 7.94
CA PHE A 220 3.48 -2.19 9.00
C PHE A 220 4.76 -2.69 9.67
N GLY A 221 5.64 -1.74 9.98
CA GLY A 221 6.65 -1.87 11.03
C GLY A 221 6.12 -1.30 12.34
N GLY A 222 6.52 -1.88 13.47
CA GLY A 222 6.03 -1.51 14.79
C GLY A 222 7.16 -1.44 15.81
N ARG A 223 7.43 -0.25 16.36
CA ARG A 223 8.44 -0.04 17.39
C ARG A 223 7.79 0.04 18.77
N ILE A 224 8.15 -0.86 19.69
CA ILE A 224 7.55 -0.90 21.03
C ILE A 224 7.82 0.38 21.83
N LEU A 225 6.80 0.83 22.56
CA LEU A 225 6.90 1.88 23.58
C LEU A 225 7.13 1.20 24.94
N GLY A 226 8.14 1.68 25.68
CA GLY A 226 8.49 1.12 26.97
C GLY A 226 9.20 -0.23 26.90
N ASP A 227 9.01 -1.04 27.93
CA ASP A 227 9.71 -2.31 28.12
C ASP A 227 8.95 -3.47 27.49
N GLY A 228 9.58 -4.16 26.54
CA GLY A 228 9.03 -5.37 25.95
C GLY A 228 9.84 -5.85 24.75
N LYS A 229 9.51 -7.06 24.27
CA LYS A 229 10.18 -7.70 23.13
C LYS A 229 9.17 -8.20 22.09
N PRO A 230 9.54 -8.22 20.80
CA PRO A 230 10.76 -7.64 20.24
C PRO A 230 10.67 -6.11 20.15
N LYS A 231 11.83 -5.43 20.17
CA LYS A 231 11.94 -3.97 20.03
C LYS A 231 11.25 -3.50 18.75
N TYR A 232 11.53 -4.19 17.64
CA TYR A 232 10.93 -3.99 16.33
C TYR A 232 10.10 -5.21 15.93
N LEU A 233 8.92 -4.98 15.37
CA LEU A 233 8.04 -6.03 14.86
C LEU A 233 7.53 -5.62 13.48
N ASN A 234 7.79 -6.43 12.46
CA ASN A 234 7.23 -6.22 11.13
C ASN A 234 6.02 -7.13 10.91
N SER A 235 5.15 -6.75 9.98
CA SER A 235 4.16 -7.66 9.39
C SER A 235 4.83 -8.98 8.95
N PRO A 236 4.11 -10.11 9.02
CA PRO A 236 4.55 -11.35 8.39
C PRO A 236 4.54 -11.17 6.86
N GLU A 237 5.11 -12.14 6.13
CA GLU A 237 4.87 -12.24 4.69
C GLU A 237 3.36 -12.38 4.42
N THR A 238 2.86 -11.66 3.43
CA THR A 238 1.45 -11.72 3.00
C THR A 238 1.38 -11.67 1.48
N ASP A 239 0.18 -11.83 0.92
CA ASP A 239 -0.04 -11.60 -0.51
C ASP A 239 0.25 -10.15 -0.97
N LEU A 240 0.25 -9.20 -0.03
CA LEU A 240 0.54 -7.80 -0.30
C LEU A 240 2.00 -7.41 -0.04
N PHE A 241 2.69 -8.18 0.81
CA PHE A 241 3.98 -7.76 1.37
C PHE A 241 5.01 -8.88 1.35
N HIS A 242 6.10 -8.60 0.64
CA HIS A 242 7.29 -9.43 0.58
C HIS A 242 8.52 -8.65 1.03
N LYS A 243 9.10 -8.99 2.20
CA LYS A 243 10.23 -8.23 2.77
C LYS A 243 11.42 -8.14 1.82
N GLY A 244 11.68 -9.22 1.09
CA GLY A 244 12.77 -9.30 0.12
C GLY A 244 12.58 -8.42 -1.12
N LYS A 245 11.43 -7.75 -1.29
CA LYS A 245 11.13 -6.90 -2.44
C LYS A 245 10.86 -5.45 -2.08
N GLU A 246 10.46 -5.20 -0.83
CA GLU A 246 10.04 -3.87 -0.40
C GLU A 246 11.15 -3.10 0.29
N LEU A 247 11.23 -1.80 -0.04
CA LEU A 247 12.16 -0.83 0.52
C LEU A 247 11.37 0.31 1.17
N TYR A 248 11.44 0.41 2.49
CA TYR A 248 10.77 1.48 3.22
C TYR A 248 11.38 2.84 2.86
N GLY A 249 10.55 3.87 2.64
CA GLY A 249 10.99 5.21 2.27
C GLY A 249 11.15 5.45 0.76
N LEU A 250 11.12 4.38 -0.07
CA LEU A 250 11.31 4.54 -1.51
C LEU A 250 10.18 5.34 -2.17
N PHE A 251 8.94 5.13 -1.72
CA PHE A 251 7.80 5.92 -2.18
C PHE A 251 7.97 7.40 -1.82
N GLU A 252 8.31 7.70 -0.56
CA GLU A 252 8.50 9.07 -0.06
C GLU A 252 9.66 9.78 -0.77
N ALA A 253 10.75 9.07 -1.05
CA ALA A 253 11.88 9.57 -1.83
C ALA A 253 11.44 9.98 -3.24
N ARG A 254 10.71 9.10 -3.95
CA ARG A 254 10.20 9.37 -5.31
C ARG A 254 9.16 10.49 -5.35
N GLN A 255 8.38 10.66 -4.29
CA GLN A 255 7.42 11.78 -4.19
C GLN A 255 8.12 13.11 -3.96
N THR A 256 9.18 13.12 -3.13
CA THR A 256 9.85 14.38 -2.77
C THR A 256 10.87 14.83 -3.82
N LEU A 257 11.57 13.89 -4.45
CA LEU A 257 12.71 14.17 -5.31
C LEU A 257 12.32 14.02 -6.78
N LYS A 258 12.49 15.09 -7.56
CA LYS A 258 12.24 15.08 -9.01
C LYS A 258 13.18 14.13 -9.76
N GLN A 259 14.42 14.04 -9.29
CA GLN A 259 15.47 13.19 -9.82
C GLN A 259 16.26 12.66 -8.63
N ILE A 260 16.56 11.36 -8.63
CA ILE A 260 17.29 10.67 -7.58
C ILE A 260 18.59 10.15 -8.20
N GLU A 261 19.70 10.85 -7.95
CA GLU A 261 21.00 10.46 -8.50
C GLU A 261 21.64 9.32 -7.69
N GLN A 262 21.45 9.37 -6.37
CA GLN A 262 21.95 8.37 -5.43
C GLN A 262 20.87 8.01 -4.39
N ILE A 263 20.85 6.76 -3.94
CA ILE A 263 20.03 6.30 -2.80
C ILE A 263 20.93 5.77 -1.70
N ILE A 264 20.66 6.18 -0.46
CA ILE A 264 21.31 5.66 0.75
C ILE A 264 20.43 4.55 1.33
N VAL A 265 21.01 3.37 1.54
CA VAL A 265 20.34 2.21 2.14
C VAL A 265 20.79 2.08 3.59
N VAL A 266 19.83 2.12 4.51
CA VAL A 266 20.01 1.94 5.96
C VAL A 266 19.26 0.70 6.47
N GLU A 267 19.39 0.37 7.75
CA GLU A 267 18.78 -0.85 8.31
C GLU A 267 17.30 -0.69 8.66
N GLY A 268 16.90 0.43 9.24
CA GLY A 268 15.59 0.57 9.86
C GLY A 268 14.76 1.73 9.33
N TYR A 269 13.44 1.59 9.45
CA TYR A 269 12.51 2.69 9.20
C TYR A 269 12.78 3.91 10.08
N MET A 270 13.32 3.72 11.29
CA MET A 270 13.69 4.82 12.19
C MET A 270 14.83 5.66 11.60
N ASP A 271 15.79 5.02 10.96
CA ASP A 271 16.96 5.69 10.38
C ASP A 271 16.53 6.51 9.16
N VAL A 272 15.62 5.96 8.34
CA VAL A 272 15.00 6.66 7.22
C VAL A 272 14.28 7.93 7.68
N VAL A 273 13.36 7.83 8.66
CA VAL A 273 12.60 9.01 9.11
C VAL A 273 13.48 10.02 9.84
N ALA A 274 14.52 9.56 10.56
CA ALA A 274 15.48 10.44 11.21
C ALA A 274 16.33 11.21 10.19
N LEU A 275 16.83 10.55 9.15
CA LEU A 275 17.57 11.22 8.07
C LEU A 275 16.68 12.20 7.29
N ALA A 276 15.44 11.81 7.02
CA ALA A 276 14.46 12.69 6.35
C ALA A 276 14.13 13.94 7.17
N GLN A 277 14.10 13.84 8.51
CA GLN A 277 13.94 14.98 9.43
C GLN A 277 15.04 16.02 9.26
N PHE A 278 16.25 15.61 8.86
CA PHE A 278 17.37 16.49 8.57
C PHE A 278 17.54 16.79 7.07
N GLY A 279 16.49 16.56 6.26
CA GLY A 279 16.47 16.90 4.84
C GLY A 279 17.11 15.86 3.92
N VAL A 280 17.67 14.77 4.46
CA VAL A 280 18.22 13.68 3.65
C VAL A 280 17.08 12.74 3.29
N ARG A 281 16.46 12.98 2.12
CA ARG A 281 15.22 12.31 1.69
C ARG A 281 15.40 11.21 0.63
N ASN A 282 16.63 10.97 0.18
CA ASN A 282 17.00 9.90 -0.74
C ASN A 282 17.44 8.63 0.02
N VAL A 283 16.71 8.27 1.07
CA VAL A 283 17.08 7.18 1.98
C VAL A 283 16.01 6.10 1.98
N VAL A 284 16.43 4.84 1.98
CA VAL A 284 15.53 3.68 2.10
C VAL A 284 16.04 2.68 3.13
N ALA A 285 15.17 1.81 3.64
CA ALA A 285 15.55 0.73 4.55
C ALA A 285 15.13 -0.65 4.06
N THR A 286 16.03 -1.62 4.30
CA THR A 286 15.72 -3.05 4.16
C THR A 286 15.08 -3.54 5.47
N LEU A 287 13.81 -3.94 5.43
CA LEU A 287 12.93 -4.12 6.60
C LEU A 287 13.30 -5.32 7.52
N GLY A 288 14.50 -5.31 8.09
CA GLY A 288 15.06 -6.39 8.92
C GLY A 288 15.43 -7.63 8.11
N THR A 289 15.86 -7.45 6.86
CA THR A 289 16.33 -8.51 5.96
C THR A 289 17.66 -8.09 5.34
N ALA A 290 18.49 -9.06 4.96
CA ALA A 290 19.62 -8.78 4.08
C ALA A 290 19.12 -8.19 2.75
N VAL A 291 19.96 -7.34 2.14
CA VAL A 291 19.72 -6.78 0.80
C VAL A 291 19.59 -7.92 -0.20
N THR A 292 18.54 -7.90 -1.00
CA THR A 292 18.27 -8.91 -2.03
C THR A 292 18.58 -8.38 -3.43
N GLU A 293 18.63 -9.29 -4.42
CA GLU A 293 18.70 -8.91 -5.82
C GLU A 293 17.48 -8.08 -6.27
N ASP A 294 16.29 -8.41 -5.76
CA ASP A 294 15.06 -7.65 -6.03
C ASP A 294 15.17 -6.20 -5.53
N HIS A 295 15.74 -5.98 -4.35
CA HIS A 295 16.02 -4.63 -3.83
C HIS A 295 16.97 -3.87 -4.75
N LEU A 296 18.08 -4.49 -5.14
CA LEU A 296 19.05 -3.86 -6.05
C LEU A 296 18.43 -3.53 -7.40
N ASN A 297 17.65 -4.44 -7.99
CA ASN A 297 16.94 -4.22 -9.23
C ASN A 297 15.97 -3.03 -9.13
N GLN A 298 15.26 -2.90 -8.01
CA GLN A 298 14.37 -1.76 -7.77
C GLN A 298 15.13 -0.44 -7.60
N LEU A 299 16.26 -0.46 -6.89
CA LEU A 299 17.12 0.70 -6.68
C LEU A 299 17.75 1.20 -7.98
N PHE A 300 18.36 0.30 -8.78
CA PHE A 300 19.02 0.67 -10.03
C PHE A 300 18.06 1.08 -11.16
N ARG A 301 16.76 0.77 -11.05
CA ARG A 301 15.72 1.39 -11.88
C ARG A 301 15.42 2.84 -11.48
N THR A 302 15.82 3.25 -10.29
CA THR A 302 15.51 4.56 -9.70
C THR A 302 16.70 5.51 -9.75
N CYS A 303 17.91 5.01 -9.49
CA CYS A 303 19.14 5.80 -9.44
C CYS A 303 20.34 5.03 -10.00
N SER A 304 21.42 5.72 -10.34
CA SER A 304 22.66 5.09 -10.84
C SER A 304 23.63 4.72 -9.72
N GLU A 305 23.48 5.30 -8.53
CA GLU A 305 24.37 5.07 -7.39
C GLU A 305 23.60 4.62 -6.15
N VAL A 306 24.12 3.61 -5.46
CA VAL A 306 23.57 3.07 -4.22
C VAL A 306 24.65 3.05 -3.15
N ILE A 307 24.38 3.69 -2.02
CA ILE A 307 25.31 3.82 -0.89
C ILE A 307 24.75 3.03 0.29
N PHE A 308 25.50 2.05 0.81
CA PHE A 308 25.11 1.33 2.02
C PHE A 308 25.66 2.03 3.26
N CYS A 309 24.78 2.37 4.20
CA CYS A 309 25.08 3.02 5.47
C CYS A 309 24.41 2.22 6.59
N PHE A 310 25.00 1.08 6.94
CA PHE A 310 24.55 0.20 8.01
C PHE A 310 25.23 0.52 9.35
N ASP A 311 24.70 -0.02 10.44
CA ASP A 311 25.29 0.16 11.76
C ASP A 311 26.71 -0.44 11.79
N GLY A 312 27.62 0.26 12.47
CA GLY A 312 29.05 -0.09 12.58
C GLY A 312 29.42 -0.91 13.81
#